data_AF-A0A7W5JUN6-F1
#
_entry.id   AF-A0A7W5JUN6-F1
#
_cell.length_a   1.000
_cell.length_b   1.000
_cell.length_c   1.000
_cell.angle_alpha   90.00
_cell.angle_beta   90.00
_cell.angle_gamma   90.00
#
_symmetry.space_group_name_H-M   'P 1'
#
loop_
_entity.id
_entity.type
_entity.pdbx_description
1 polymer ?
#
loop_
_entity_poly.entity_id
_entity_poly.type
_entity_poly.pdbx_seq_one_letter_code
_entity_poly.pdbx_strand_id
1 'polypeptide(L)'
;MGTAEHYHPQLRVIVKGSEVAVPANIGVDPATGAMSALHTHEPDGTIHIEADRAGKVFTLGQLFVEWGVKLTATQIGGVRADGGQQVTLTSNGTPVDGDPSQLRLTPDQQIVLQLP
;
A
#
# COMPACT_ATOMS: atom_id res chain seq x y z
N MET A 1 11.69 17.80 -13.71
CA MET A 1 12.96 17.08 -13.48
C MET A 1 12.61 15.61 -13.38
N GLY A 2 13.36 14.74 -14.06
CA GLY A 2 13.05 13.30 -14.12
C GLY A 2 13.24 12.62 -12.76
N THR A 3 12.44 11.59 -12.50
CA THR A 3 12.59 10.72 -11.33
C THR A 3 13.83 9.84 -11.51
N ALA A 4 14.56 9.60 -10.42
CA ALA A 4 15.70 8.69 -10.41
C ALA A 4 15.25 7.23 -10.46
N GLU A 5 14.09 6.92 -9.87
CA GLU A 5 13.42 5.64 -9.95
C GLU A 5 11.91 5.86 -10.11
N HIS A 6 11.29 5.05 -10.99
CA HIS A 6 9.85 5.04 -11.22
C HIS A 6 9.37 3.61 -11.42
N TYR A 7 8.47 3.13 -10.57
CA TYR A 7 7.91 1.78 -10.68
C TYR A 7 6.52 1.66 -10.04
N HIS A 8 5.82 0.57 -10.38
CA HIS A 8 4.40 0.39 -10.08
C HIS A 8 4.10 -0.97 -9.43
N PRO A 9 4.10 -1.09 -8.09
CA PRO A 9 3.50 -2.24 -7.44
C PRO A 9 1.97 -2.14 -7.41
N GLN A 10 1.30 -3.28 -7.40
CA GLN A 10 -0.16 -3.40 -7.32
C GLN A 10 -0.58 -3.87 -5.93
N LEU A 11 -1.54 -3.18 -5.32
CA LEU A 11 -2.14 -3.57 -4.04
C LEU A 11 -3.59 -4.00 -4.21
N ARG A 12 -3.90 -5.19 -3.70
CA ARG A 12 -5.27 -5.64 -3.45
C ARG A 12 -5.51 -5.75 -1.95
N VAL A 13 -6.65 -5.21 -1.50
CA VAL A 13 -7.06 -5.27 -0.09
C VAL A 13 -8.33 -6.10 0.03
N ILE A 14 -8.31 -7.11 0.89
CA ILE A 14 -9.46 -7.98 1.15
C ILE A 14 -9.79 -7.89 2.64
N VAL A 15 -11.03 -7.58 2.97
CA VAL A 15 -11.52 -7.53 4.35
C VAL A 15 -12.77 -8.39 4.47
N LYS A 16 -12.76 -9.37 5.37
CA LYS A 16 -13.88 -10.29 5.60
C LYS A 16 -14.37 -10.96 4.31
N GLY A 17 -13.42 -11.40 3.50
CA GLY A 17 -13.67 -12.07 2.21
C GLY A 17 -14.14 -11.15 1.07
N SER A 18 -14.30 -9.84 1.30
CA SER A 18 -14.70 -8.87 0.29
C SER A 18 -13.53 -7.99 -0.14
N GLU A 19 -13.36 -7.78 -1.44
CA GLU A 19 -12.36 -6.85 -1.96
C GLU A 19 -12.76 -5.41 -1.65
N VAL A 20 -11.82 -4.64 -1.10
CA VAL A 20 -11.99 -3.24 -0.73
C VAL A 20 -11.22 -2.39 -1.74
N ALA A 21 -11.89 -1.37 -2.29
CA ALA A 21 -11.26 -0.46 -3.22
C ALA A 21 -10.10 0.29 -2.55
N VAL A 22 -8.95 0.30 -3.22
CA VAL A 22 -7.88 1.27 -2.96
C VAL A 22 -8.25 2.51 -3.76
N PRO A 23 -8.51 3.67 -3.15
CA PRO A 23 -8.97 4.85 -3.86
C PRO A 23 -7.86 5.47 -4.72
N ALA A 24 -8.31 6.18 -5.74
CA ALA A 24 -7.51 7.14 -6.47
C ALA A 24 -7.03 8.28 -5.55
N ASN A 25 -5.97 8.96 -5.97
CA ASN A 25 -5.46 10.20 -5.37
C ASN A 25 -5.00 10.07 -3.90
N ILE A 26 -4.56 8.88 -3.48
CA ILE A 26 -3.79 8.75 -2.23
C ILE A 26 -2.48 9.52 -2.42
N GLY A 27 -2.07 10.33 -1.44
CA GLY A 27 -0.83 11.10 -1.51
C GLY A 27 -0.89 12.29 -2.49
N VAL A 28 -2.08 12.68 -2.96
CA VAL A 28 -2.28 13.84 -3.84
C VAL A 28 -2.98 14.96 -3.07
N ASP A 29 -2.38 16.15 -3.06
CA ASP A 29 -2.99 17.34 -2.49
C ASP A 29 -4.17 17.80 -3.37
N PRO A 30 -5.40 17.87 -2.84
CA PRO A 30 -6.59 18.15 -3.65
C PRO A 30 -6.70 19.61 -4.09
N ALA A 31 -5.95 20.54 -3.48
CA ALA A 31 -5.99 21.96 -3.82
C ALA A 31 -4.99 22.31 -4.93
N THR A 32 -3.85 21.63 -4.96
CA THR A 32 -2.72 21.95 -5.84
C THR A 32 -2.43 20.87 -6.88
N GLY A 33 -2.88 19.64 -6.66
CA GLY A 33 -2.49 18.47 -7.45
C GLY A 33 -1.04 18.03 -7.19
N ALA A 34 -0.37 18.59 -6.18
CA ALA A 34 0.98 18.15 -5.81
C ALA A 34 0.91 16.71 -5.29
N MET A 35 1.87 15.87 -5.71
CA MET A 35 1.88 14.45 -5.39
C MET A 35 3.09 14.13 -4.52
N SER A 36 2.89 13.31 -3.49
CA SER A 36 4.01 12.71 -2.78
C SER A 36 4.74 11.74 -3.70
N ALA A 37 5.96 11.35 -3.32
CA ALA A 37 6.73 10.35 -4.07
C ALA A 37 6.08 8.95 -4.09
N LEU A 38 4.99 8.75 -3.34
CA LEU A 38 4.28 7.50 -3.19
C LEU A 38 2.77 7.78 -3.20
N HIS A 39 2.11 7.58 -4.35
CA HIS A 39 0.73 8.02 -4.57
C HIS A 39 -0.06 7.03 -5.42
N THR A 40 -1.37 7.26 -5.57
CA THR A 40 -2.22 6.53 -6.54
C THR A 40 -2.90 7.52 -7.49
N HIS A 41 -3.11 7.12 -8.74
CA HIS A 41 -3.92 7.88 -9.70
C HIS A 41 -5.30 7.25 -9.87
N GLU A 42 -5.34 5.93 -10.03
CA GLU A 42 -6.57 5.16 -10.27
C GLU A 42 -7.05 4.39 -9.03
N PRO A 43 -8.35 4.06 -8.96
CA PRO A 43 -8.90 3.27 -7.86
C PRO A 43 -8.73 1.75 -8.05
N ASP A 44 -7.65 1.32 -8.71
CA ASP A 44 -7.36 -0.09 -9.02
C ASP A 44 -6.24 -0.69 -8.15
N GLY A 45 -5.65 0.13 -7.26
CA GLY A 45 -4.57 -0.27 -6.39
C GLY A 45 -3.16 -0.14 -6.99
N THR A 46 -3.02 0.50 -8.14
CA THR A 46 -1.71 0.83 -8.72
C THR A 46 -1.05 1.91 -7.87
N ILE A 47 0.09 1.56 -7.26
CA ILE A 47 0.88 2.50 -6.47
C ILE A 47 1.96 3.07 -7.38
N HIS A 48 2.07 4.38 -7.47
CA HIS A 48 3.15 5.06 -8.16
C HIS A 48 4.24 5.41 -7.16
N ILE A 49 5.47 5.00 -7.46
CA ILE A 49 6.65 5.42 -6.72
C ILE A 49 7.52 6.24 -7.66
N GLU A 50 7.77 7.49 -7.28
CA GLU A 50 8.52 8.48 -8.04
C GLU A 50 9.62 9.07 -7.16
N ALA A 51 10.76 8.37 -7.06
CA ALA A 51 11.85 8.77 -6.19
C ALA A 51 12.73 9.84 -6.85
N ASP A 52 13.07 10.89 -6.12
CA ASP A 52 14.04 11.92 -6.52
C ASP A 52 15.51 11.43 -6.42
N ARG A 53 15.75 10.28 -5.78
CA ARG A 53 17.07 9.67 -5.57
C ARG A 53 16.97 8.15 -5.62
N ALA A 54 17.97 7.52 -6.24
CA ALA A 54 18.09 6.08 -6.30
C ALA A 54 18.29 5.45 -4.91
N GLY A 55 17.77 4.24 -4.72
CA GLY A 55 17.91 3.46 -3.49
C GLY A 55 17.05 3.95 -2.33
N LYS A 56 16.13 4.89 -2.54
CA LYS A 56 15.11 5.22 -1.53
C LYS A 56 14.19 4.01 -1.33
N VAL A 57 13.99 3.65 -0.06
CA VAL A 57 13.11 2.53 0.30
C VAL A 57 11.74 3.08 0.65
N PHE A 58 10.72 2.52 -0.01
CA PHE A 58 9.33 2.78 0.30
C PHE A 58 8.67 1.55 0.91
N THR A 59 7.71 1.75 1.80
CA THR A 59 6.97 0.64 2.44
C THR A 59 5.47 0.76 2.26
N LEU A 60 4.77 -0.36 2.35
CA LEU A 60 3.31 -0.39 2.33
C LEU A 60 2.73 0.49 3.45
N GLY A 61 3.36 0.53 4.61
CA GLY A 61 2.95 1.40 5.72
C GLY A 61 2.95 2.89 5.36
N GLN A 62 3.91 3.34 4.53
CA GLN A 62 3.93 4.75 4.08
C GLN A 62 2.71 5.07 3.20
N LEU A 63 2.27 4.15 2.34
CA LEU A 63 1.03 4.33 1.58
C LEU A 63 -0.17 4.51 2.49
N PHE A 64 -0.26 3.66 3.52
CA PHE A 64 -1.36 3.71 4.48
C PHE A 64 -1.34 5.01 5.32
N VAL A 65 -0.16 5.59 5.55
CA VAL A 65 -0.03 6.93 6.15
C VAL A 65 -0.56 8.01 5.21
N GLU A 66 -0.14 8.02 3.93
CA GLU A 66 -0.66 8.96 2.91
C GLU A 66 -2.18 8.82 2.73
N TRP A 67 -2.70 7.60 2.85
CA TRP A 67 -4.13 7.31 2.78
C TRP A 67 -4.87 7.71 4.07
N GLY A 68 -4.18 7.90 5.19
CA GLY A 68 -4.82 8.13 6.50
C GLY A 68 -5.58 6.90 7.03
N VAL A 69 -5.21 5.71 6.58
CA VAL A 69 -5.81 4.43 6.98
C VAL A 69 -4.85 3.68 7.88
N LYS A 70 -5.33 3.23 9.05
CA LYS A 70 -4.48 2.48 9.98
C LYS A 70 -4.15 1.09 9.44
N LEU A 71 -2.88 0.72 9.45
CA LEU A 71 -2.41 -0.64 9.17
C LEU A 71 -1.59 -1.16 10.35
N THR A 72 -1.99 -2.30 10.90
CA THR A 72 -1.21 -3.05 11.89
C THR A 72 -1.32 -4.55 11.60
N ALA A 73 -0.61 -5.39 12.35
CA ALA A 73 -0.75 -6.84 12.29
C ALA A 73 -2.19 -7.36 12.55
N THR A 74 -3.10 -6.55 13.08
CA THR A 74 -4.47 -6.96 13.45
C THR A 74 -5.54 -5.94 13.05
N GLN A 75 -5.22 -4.95 12.23
CA GLN A 75 -6.15 -3.89 11.88
C GLN A 75 -5.89 -3.33 10.48
N ILE A 76 -6.97 -3.17 9.70
CA ILE A 76 -7.00 -2.40 8.46
C ILE A 76 -8.11 -1.35 8.60
N GLY A 77 -7.74 -0.08 8.60
CA GLY A 77 -8.65 1.04 8.83
C GLY A 77 -9.45 0.90 10.12
N GLY A 78 -10.77 0.94 10.01
CA GLY A 78 -11.70 0.76 11.13
C GLY A 78 -11.92 -0.69 11.56
N VAL A 79 -11.46 -1.67 10.78
CA VAL A 79 -11.75 -3.09 11.00
C VAL A 79 -10.60 -3.77 11.74
N ARG A 80 -10.91 -4.42 12.85
CA ARG A 80 -9.96 -5.23 13.63
C ARG A 80 -10.20 -6.71 13.38
N ALA A 81 -9.11 -7.48 13.48
CA ALA A 81 -9.14 -8.93 13.46
C ALA A 81 -9.94 -9.48 14.64
N ASP A 82 -10.70 -10.55 14.40
CA ASP A 82 -11.36 -11.31 15.46
C ASP A 82 -10.34 -12.20 16.21
N GLY A 83 -10.75 -12.79 17.33
CA GLY A 83 -9.85 -13.43 18.30
C GLY A 83 -8.75 -14.32 17.69
N GLY A 84 -7.50 -13.90 17.84
CA GLY A 84 -6.30 -14.64 17.39
C GLY A 84 -5.97 -14.52 15.91
N GLN A 85 -6.83 -13.88 15.10
CA GLN A 85 -6.55 -13.61 13.69
C GLN A 85 -5.58 -12.44 13.53
N GLN A 86 -4.92 -12.42 12.37
CA GLN A 86 -3.99 -11.37 11.99
C GLN A 86 -4.23 -10.99 10.53
N VAL A 87 -3.78 -9.80 10.17
CA VAL A 87 -3.65 -9.38 8.78
C VAL A 87 -2.58 -10.25 8.13
N THR A 88 -2.94 -10.92 7.04
CA THR A 88 -2.01 -11.69 6.22
C THR A 88 -1.61 -10.89 4.99
N LEU A 89 -0.42 -11.18 4.50
CA LEU A 89 0.19 -10.49 3.38
C LEU A 89 0.83 -11.51 2.45
N THR A 90 0.62 -11.35 1.15
CA THR A 90 1.43 -12.03 0.14
C THR A 90 2.11 -11.01 -0.77
N SER A 91 3.33 -11.35 -1.17
CA SER A 91 4.10 -10.64 -2.18
C SER A 91 4.38 -11.62 -3.32
N ASN A 92 3.87 -11.32 -4.52
CA ASN A 92 3.96 -12.19 -5.69
C ASN A 92 3.47 -13.61 -5.41
N GLY A 93 2.35 -13.72 -4.67
CA GLY A 93 1.74 -15.00 -4.28
C GLY A 93 2.48 -15.75 -3.15
N THR A 94 3.60 -15.23 -2.65
CA THR A 94 4.35 -15.84 -1.54
C THR A 94 3.97 -15.15 -0.22
N PRO A 95 3.61 -15.90 0.84
CA PRO A 95 3.34 -15.32 2.15
C PRO A 95 4.52 -14.52 2.69
N VAL A 96 4.23 -13.37 3.30
CA VAL A 96 5.20 -12.53 3.99
C VAL A 96 4.82 -12.47 5.47
N ASP A 97 5.73 -12.93 6.32
CA ASP A 97 5.56 -12.90 7.77
C ASP A 97 5.93 -11.53 8.36
N GLY A 98 5.36 -11.23 9.52
CA GLY A 98 5.67 -10.01 10.29
C GLY A 98 4.66 -8.88 10.09
N ASP A 99 5.07 -7.66 10.44
CA ASP A 99 4.21 -6.49 10.34
C ASP A 99 3.99 -6.09 8.86
N PRO A 100 2.76 -6.13 8.34
CA PRO A 100 2.48 -5.80 6.95
C PRO A 100 2.86 -4.37 6.57
N SER A 101 2.90 -3.44 7.54
CA SER A 101 3.33 -2.05 7.30
C SER A 101 4.81 -1.94 6.91
N GLN A 102 5.62 -2.96 7.24
CA GLN A 102 7.05 -3.00 6.96
C GLN A 102 7.39 -3.61 5.60
N LEU A 103 6.39 -4.09 4.83
CA LEU A 103 6.63 -4.61 3.49
C LEU A 103 7.30 -3.52 2.64
N ARG A 104 8.52 -3.80 2.16
CA ARG A 104 9.20 -2.94 1.19
C ARG A 104 8.54 -3.11 -0.18
N LEU A 105 8.28 -1.98 -0.82
CA LEU A 105 7.71 -1.92 -2.15
C LEU A 105 8.82 -2.07 -3.19
N THR A 106 8.60 -2.94 -4.18
CA THR A 106 9.56 -3.22 -5.25
C THR A 106 8.88 -3.12 -6.63
N PRO A 107 9.65 -2.99 -7.73
CA PRO A 107 9.08 -2.95 -9.07
C PRO A 107 8.16 -4.14 -9.36
N ASP A 108 7.03 -3.86 -10.02
CA ASP A 108 6.01 -4.80 -10.52
C ASP A 108 5.43 -5.79 -9.49
N GLN A 109 5.61 -5.51 -8.19
CA GLN A 109 5.20 -6.37 -7.10
C GLN A 109 3.68 -6.47 -7.01
N GLN A 110 3.15 -7.70 -6.93
CA GLN A 110 1.74 -7.98 -6.70
C GLN A 110 1.51 -8.26 -5.21
N ILE A 111 0.76 -7.40 -4.55
CA ILE A 111 0.56 -7.42 -3.10
C ILE A 111 -0.90 -7.75 -2.81
N VAL A 112 -1.13 -8.78 -2.00
CA VAL A 112 -2.46 -9.05 -1.44
C VAL A 112 -2.39 -8.90 0.06
N LEU A 113 -3.10 -7.91 0.58
CA LEU A 113 -3.28 -7.67 1.99
C LEU A 113 -4.68 -8.15 2.39
N GLN A 114 -4.76 -9.08 3.34
CA GLN A 114 -6.03 -9.68 3.73
C GLN A 114 -6.25 -9.63 5.24
N LEU A 115 -7.41 -9.11 5.64
CA LEU A 115 -7.96 -9.30 6.98
C LEU A 115 -9.12 -10.32 6.88
N PRO A 116 -9.01 -11.48 7.53
CA PRO A 116 -10.05 -12.51 7.49
C PRO A 116 -11.43 -12.05 7.96
#